data_AF-A0A9P1DS21-F1
#
_entry.id   AF-A0A9P1DS21-F1
#
_cell.length_a   1.000
_cell.length_b   1.000
_cell.length_c   1.000
_cell.angle_alpha   90.00
_cell.angle_beta   90.00
_cell.angle_gamma   90.00
#
_symmetry.space_group_name_H-M   'P 1'
#
loop_
_entity.id
_entity.type
_entity.pdbx_description
1 polymer ?
#
loop_
_entity_poly.entity_id
_entity_poly.type
_entity_poly.pdbx_seq_one_letter_code
_entity_poly.pdbx_strand_id
1 'polypeptide(L)'
;MGASSSTENLGHQLSSDLLLEAIRSAEPLGGRYVTTKLEHGRQVVVKVFKDVQSHDVAAFQRRAAALCGLDMHLHLLLPMGWAVAESSCFVVYDQLDQIDAEKRLQLSRRGGKAFLWADRLRLAAAVASAASHLRSCLLGSPHLNLKLSSVVFDRTGQVKLADLGFEGASFEGKGDLQPGDSDGHRCADGSVPAYYLREGPSDVFLIWLQGGGDCSTKESCDERYRKQFRMSSAQLEDVIHLDGIFSDSERQNPFFARSTRVFVPYCTSDSWLGRRTEKVHGYYFQGAQILTAVLHELRPLLRQARLVVLGGCSAGGRGAFYNLDRLCAMLPETSTHCRGLLDAAWWLPDAGPLEEGARRGVTLWQAELTPCELGNESHLCLFGPTWAPHVRTPYLVHEEQFDHFLLGNRGVHRPVFSWSHDQWRRAETLRQAMRESWEDTRLPGTSLAFSGACTDHCFAESAAYWNVKVNGVSMEQLARQWLSEGGVASMTSVIETCEMPNCSAGCPFEPLLHEVILLALAALLLLCCLCGALCLCRRRKARSSRPVETAGQWAVIGAVDVDDDAKES
;
A
#
# COMPACT_ATOMS: atom_id res chain seq x y z
N MET A 1 -44.05 -16.57 -11.33
CA MET A 1 -44.37 -15.90 -10.05
C MET A 1 -43.06 -15.23 -9.64
N GLY A 2 -42.78 -14.01 -10.11
CA GLY A 2 -43.18 -12.79 -9.42
C GLY A 2 -42.01 -12.30 -8.54
N ALA A 3 -40.82 -12.14 -9.10
CA ALA A 3 -39.65 -11.62 -8.40
C ALA A 3 -39.62 -10.10 -8.55
N SER A 4 -40.01 -9.37 -7.51
CA SER A 4 -39.64 -7.97 -7.34
C SER A 4 -38.22 -7.91 -6.77
N SER A 5 -37.20 -7.94 -7.63
CA SER A 5 -35.82 -7.66 -7.23
C SER A 5 -35.51 -6.19 -7.51
N SER A 6 -35.12 -5.45 -6.48
CA SER A 6 -34.65 -4.07 -6.60
C SER A 6 -33.49 -3.97 -7.60
N THR A 7 -33.78 -3.44 -8.78
CA THR A 7 -32.83 -3.18 -9.87
C THR A 7 -32.33 -1.75 -9.78
N GLU A 8 -31.02 -1.53 -9.58
CA GLU A 8 -30.41 -0.22 -9.85
C GLU A 8 -29.10 -0.36 -10.68
N ASN A 9 -29.12 0.40 -11.78
CA ASN A 9 -28.23 0.53 -12.96
C ASN A 9 -26.97 1.40 -12.69
N LEU A 10 -25.93 1.55 -13.52
CA LEU A 10 -25.53 1.06 -14.86
C LEU A 10 -24.01 1.28 -15.00
N GLY A 11 -23.23 0.20 -15.17
CA GLY A 11 -21.90 0.32 -15.79
C GLY A 11 -22.07 0.64 -17.27
N HIS A 12 -21.26 1.56 -17.80
CA HIS A 12 -21.44 2.29 -19.07
C HIS A 12 -21.51 1.46 -20.40
N GLN A 13 -21.68 0.13 -20.40
CA GLN A 13 -21.48 -0.70 -21.60
C GLN A 13 -22.56 -1.74 -21.96
N LEU A 14 -23.53 -2.09 -21.10
CA LEU A 14 -24.61 -3.03 -21.43
C LEU A 14 -25.97 -2.50 -20.94
N SER A 15 -27.04 -2.60 -21.75
CA SER A 15 -28.39 -2.20 -21.28
C SER A 15 -28.90 -3.15 -20.20
N SER A 16 -29.78 -2.66 -19.33
CA SER A 16 -30.39 -3.45 -18.24
C SER A 16 -31.07 -4.71 -18.76
N ASP A 17 -31.71 -4.64 -19.92
CA ASP A 17 -32.42 -5.76 -20.52
C ASP A 17 -31.47 -6.89 -20.94
N LEU A 18 -30.33 -6.55 -21.57
CA LEU A 18 -29.31 -7.52 -21.99
C LEU A 18 -28.59 -8.14 -20.79
N LEU A 19 -28.41 -7.38 -19.70
CA LEU A 19 -27.81 -7.88 -18.47
C LEU A 19 -28.71 -8.94 -17.81
N LEU A 20 -30.02 -8.64 -17.73
CA LEU A 20 -31.02 -9.56 -17.20
C LEU A 20 -31.17 -10.82 -18.07
N GLU A 21 -31.07 -10.68 -19.40
CA GLU A 21 -31.04 -11.81 -20.33
C GLU A 21 -29.83 -12.74 -20.06
N ALA A 22 -28.63 -12.17 -19.88
CA ALA A 22 -27.43 -12.92 -19.58
C ALA A 22 -27.57 -13.72 -18.28
N ILE A 23 -28.11 -13.09 -17.22
CA ILE A 23 -28.27 -13.70 -15.90
C ILE A 23 -29.32 -14.81 -15.92
N ARG A 24 -30.51 -14.57 -16.50
CA ARG A 24 -31.57 -15.58 -16.61
C ARG A 24 -31.13 -16.82 -17.38
N SER A 25 -30.25 -16.64 -18.37
CA SER A 25 -29.68 -17.75 -19.14
C SER A 25 -28.61 -18.53 -18.35
N ALA A 26 -27.92 -17.87 -17.42
CA ALA A 26 -26.83 -18.46 -16.65
C ALA A 26 -27.28 -19.15 -15.35
N GLU A 27 -28.30 -18.61 -14.69
CA GLU A 27 -28.84 -19.08 -13.40
C GLU A 27 -29.17 -20.59 -13.36
N PRO A 28 -29.78 -21.22 -14.39
CA PRO A 28 -30.13 -22.64 -14.36
C PRO A 28 -28.94 -23.59 -14.51
N LEU A 29 -27.79 -23.11 -15.00
CA LEU A 29 -26.68 -23.95 -15.46
C LEU A 29 -25.70 -24.35 -14.35
N GLY A 30 -25.87 -23.80 -13.14
CA GLY A 30 -25.23 -24.31 -11.92
C GLY A 30 -23.72 -24.04 -11.78
N GLY A 31 -23.02 -23.69 -12.85
CA GLY A 31 -21.57 -23.47 -12.88
C GLY A 31 -21.11 -22.09 -12.37
N ARG A 32 -19.85 -22.01 -11.93
CA ARG A 32 -19.20 -20.78 -11.45
C ARG A 32 -18.94 -19.75 -12.56
N TYR A 33 -18.72 -20.24 -13.77
CA TYR A 33 -18.58 -19.44 -14.99
C TYR A 33 -19.47 -20.05 -16.06
N VAL A 34 -20.38 -19.24 -16.60
CA VAL A 34 -21.36 -19.69 -17.60
C VAL A 34 -21.24 -18.81 -18.84
N THR A 35 -20.97 -19.44 -19.97
CA THR A 35 -20.98 -18.76 -21.27
C THR A 35 -22.41 -18.76 -21.82
N THR A 36 -22.91 -17.58 -22.20
CA THR A 36 -24.21 -17.43 -22.86
C THR A 36 -24.13 -16.53 -24.08
N LYS A 37 -25.07 -16.68 -25.00
CA LYS A 37 -25.19 -15.90 -26.23
C LYS A 37 -26.44 -15.04 -26.14
N LEU A 38 -26.27 -13.73 -26.21
CA LEU A 38 -27.35 -12.75 -26.19
C LEU A 38 -28.10 -12.72 -27.53
N GLU A 39 -29.32 -12.19 -27.56
CA GLU A 39 -30.22 -12.10 -28.74
C GLU A 39 -29.55 -11.53 -30.02
N HIS A 40 -28.56 -10.65 -29.86
CA HIS A 40 -27.82 -10.01 -30.96
C HIS A 40 -26.57 -10.79 -31.41
N GLY A 41 -26.40 -12.01 -30.90
CA GLY A 41 -25.28 -12.90 -31.23
C GLY A 41 -23.97 -12.63 -30.49
N ARG A 42 -23.93 -11.61 -29.61
CA ARG A 42 -22.80 -11.35 -28.71
C ARG A 42 -22.70 -12.47 -27.68
N GLN A 43 -21.50 -13.00 -27.45
CA GLN A 43 -21.27 -14.00 -26.42
C GLN A 43 -20.65 -13.34 -25.20
N VAL A 44 -21.15 -13.68 -24.01
CA VAL A 44 -20.71 -13.14 -22.73
C VAL A 44 -20.43 -14.27 -21.75
N VAL A 45 -19.60 -13.99 -20.75
CA VAL A 45 -19.32 -14.90 -19.63
C VAL A 45 -19.93 -14.29 -18.38
N VAL A 46 -20.81 -15.06 -17.73
CA VAL A 46 -21.41 -14.71 -16.44
C VAL A 46 -20.67 -15.47 -15.35
N LYS A 47 -20.02 -14.74 -14.45
CA LYS A 47 -19.42 -15.28 -13.22
C LYS A 47 -20.49 -15.24 -12.12
N VAL A 48 -20.76 -16.38 -11.52
CA VAL A 48 -21.84 -16.57 -10.53
C VAL A 48 -21.23 -16.82 -9.15
N PHE A 49 -21.64 -16.03 -8.17
CA PHE A 49 -21.31 -16.16 -6.75
C PHE A 49 -22.58 -16.56 -6.01
N LYS A 50 -22.61 -17.75 -5.42
CA LYS A 50 -23.79 -18.28 -4.71
C LYS A 50 -23.58 -18.19 -3.20
N ASP A 51 -24.69 -18.20 -2.46
CA ASP A 51 -24.71 -18.23 -0.98
C ASP A 51 -23.93 -17.09 -0.32
N VAL A 52 -23.91 -15.93 -0.98
CA VAL A 52 -23.25 -14.71 -0.54
C VAL A 52 -24.01 -14.15 0.68
N GLN A 53 -23.30 -13.95 1.79
CA GLN A 53 -23.91 -13.39 3.01
C GLN A 53 -24.31 -11.93 2.77
N SER A 54 -25.32 -11.44 3.49
CA SER A 54 -25.85 -10.07 3.28
C SER A 54 -24.81 -8.95 3.38
N HIS A 55 -23.80 -9.10 4.25
CA HIS A 55 -22.69 -8.15 4.38
C HIS A 55 -21.71 -8.21 3.20
N ASP A 56 -21.48 -9.39 2.64
CA ASP A 56 -20.63 -9.61 1.46
C ASP A 56 -21.27 -9.07 0.18
N VAL A 57 -22.61 -9.02 0.11
CA VAL A 57 -23.35 -8.44 -1.01
C VAL A 57 -23.00 -6.96 -1.17
N ALA A 58 -22.98 -6.18 -0.09
CA ALA A 58 -22.68 -4.74 -0.16
C ALA A 58 -21.23 -4.47 -0.61
N ALA A 59 -20.27 -5.26 -0.12
CA ALA A 59 -18.87 -5.20 -0.54
C ALA A 59 -18.71 -5.56 -2.03
N PHE A 60 -19.41 -6.61 -2.48
CA PHE A 60 -19.49 -7.00 -3.88
C PHE A 60 -20.03 -5.85 -4.75
N GLN A 61 -21.15 -5.22 -4.36
CA GLN A 61 -21.77 -4.14 -5.11
C GLN A 61 -20.83 -2.94 -5.29
N ARG A 62 -20.19 -2.49 -4.19
CA ARG A 62 -19.21 -1.38 -4.23
C ARG A 62 -18.05 -1.70 -5.18
N ARG A 63 -17.48 -2.91 -5.06
CA ARG A 63 -16.36 -3.35 -5.89
C ARG A 63 -16.75 -3.47 -7.37
N ALA A 64 -17.90 -4.05 -7.65
CA ALA A 64 -18.40 -4.23 -9.00
C ALA A 64 -18.70 -2.88 -9.67
N ALA A 65 -19.32 -1.94 -8.94
CA ALA A 65 -19.56 -0.58 -9.40
C ALA A 65 -18.25 0.16 -9.71
N ALA A 66 -17.26 0.09 -8.82
CA ALA A 66 -15.95 0.71 -9.03
C ALA A 66 -15.26 0.15 -10.28
N LEU A 67 -15.23 -1.17 -10.46
CA LEU A 67 -14.61 -1.82 -11.61
C LEU A 67 -15.33 -1.54 -12.93
N CYS A 68 -16.67 -1.43 -12.92
CA CYS A 68 -17.44 -1.03 -14.10
C CYS A 68 -17.25 0.45 -14.46
N GLY A 69 -16.82 1.29 -13.51
CA GLY A 69 -16.59 2.73 -13.69
C GLY A 69 -15.14 3.11 -14.04
N LEU A 70 -14.21 2.14 -14.10
CA LEU A 70 -12.82 2.42 -14.45
C LEU A 70 -12.66 2.76 -15.93
N ASP A 71 -11.71 3.65 -16.21
CA ASP A 71 -11.26 3.92 -17.57
C ASP A 71 -10.72 2.65 -18.23
N MET A 72 -10.96 2.51 -19.54
CA MET A 72 -10.49 1.34 -20.26
C MET A 72 -8.96 1.27 -20.26
N HIS A 73 -8.42 0.12 -19.90
CA HIS A 73 -6.99 -0.18 -19.97
C HIS A 73 -6.70 -1.28 -20.98
N LEU A 74 -5.57 -1.15 -21.70
CA LEU A 74 -5.19 -2.07 -22.78
C LEU A 74 -5.11 -3.54 -22.32
N HIS A 75 -4.74 -3.79 -21.07
CA HIS A 75 -4.52 -5.14 -20.52
C HIS A 75 -5.55 -5.58 -19.46
N LEU A 76 -6.64 -4.83 -19.28
CA LEU A 76 -7.73 -5.22 -18.37
C LEU A 76 -8.95 -5.68 -19.17
N LEU A 77 -9.60 -6.74 -18.67
CA LEU A 77 -10.98 -7.09 -19.03
C LEU A 77 -11.87 -6.64 -17.86
N LEU A 78 -12.38 -5.41 -17.97
CA LEU A 78 -13.30 -4.85 -17.00
C LEU A 78 -14.69 -5.50 -17.14
N PRO A 79 -15.44 -5.63 -16.03
CA PRO A 79 -16.81 -6.12 -16.08
C PRO A 79 -17.71 -5.16 -16.85
N MET A 80 -18.59 -5.72 -17.67
CA MET A 80 -19.57 -4.98 -18.46
C MET A 80 -20.79 -4.57 -17.62
N GLY A 81 -21.07 -5.31 -16.56
CA GLY A 81 -22.18 -5.09 -15.65
C GLY A 81 -22.20 -6.14 -14.54
N TRP A 82 -23.03 -5.90 -13.53
CA TRP A 82 -23.20 -6.78 -12.39
C TRP A 82 -24.64 -6.74 -11.88
N ALA A 83 -25.06 -7.76 -11.16
CA ALA A 83 -26.36 -7.81 -10.51
C ALA A 83 -26.33 -8.62 -9.21
N VAL A 84 -27.37 -8.45 -8.40
CA VAL A 84 -27.62 -9.23 -7.19
C VAL A 84 -29.04 -9.76 -7.26
N ALA A 85 -29.22 -11.05 -7.00
CA ALA A 85 -30.53 -11.68 -6.86
C ALA A 85 -30.50 -12.65 -5.68
N GLU A 86 -31.39 -12.44 -4.71
CA GLU A 86 -31.47 -13.25 -3.48
C GLU A 86 -30.11 -13.32 -2.74
N SER A 87 -29.53 -14.52 -2.59
CA SER A 87 -28.20 -14.78 -2.02
C SER A 87 -27.10 -14.94 -3.08
N SER A 88 -27.35 -14.53 -4.32
CA SER A 88 -26.42 -14.67 -5.43
C SER A 88 -26.01 -13.33 -6.04
N CYS A 89 -24.72 -13.22 -6.36
CA CYS A 89 -24.14 -12.08 -7.06
C CYS A 89 -23.65 -12.53 -8.44
N PHE A 90 -23.75 -11.64 -9.42
CA PHE A 90 -23.43 -11.92 -10.83
C PHE A 90 -22.55 -10.83 -11.39
N VAL A 91 -21.49 -11.22 -12.11
CA VAL A 91 -20.65 -10.29 -12.89
C VAL A 91 -20.60 -10.76 -14.34
N VAL A 92 -20.83 -9.86 -15.27
CA VAL A 92 -20.86 -10.16 -16.70
C VAL A 92 -19.65 -9.56 -17.39
N TYR A 93 -18.95 -10.40 -18.14
CA TYR A 93 -17.77 -10.04 -18.94
C TYR A 93 -18.02 -10.35 -20.41
N ASP A 94 -17.30 -9.63 -21.28
CA ASP A 94 -17.27 -10.00 -22.70
C ASP A 94 -16.53 -11.35 -22.85
N GLN A 95 -17.04 -12.23 -23.72
CA GLN A 95 -16.34 -13.49 -23.97
C GLN A 95 -15.16 -13.26 -24.91
N LEU A 96 -13.96 -13.52 -24.40
CA LEU A 96 -12.71 -13.51 -25.16
C LEU A 96 -12.35 -14.92 -25.68
N ASP A 97 -11.07 -15.23 -25.86
CA ASP A 97 -10.60 -16.57 -26.29
C ASP A 97 -10.97 -17.65 -25.24
N GLN A 98 -11.27 -18.86 -25.71
CA GLN A 98 -11.69 -19.98 -24.85
C GLN A 98 -10.52 -20.63 -24.09
N ILE A 99 -9.28 -20.32 -24.46
CA ILE A 99 -8.08 -20.89 -23.86
C ILE A 99 -7.33 -19.81 -23.06
N ASP A 100 -7.45 -19.89 -21.74
CA ASP A 100 -6.67 -19.09 -20.78
C ASP A 100 -5.17 -19.44 -20.78
N ALA A 101 -4.36 -18.62 -20.11
CA ALA A 101 -2.91 -18.80 -20.06
C ALA A 101 -2.48 -20.10 -19.37
N GLU A 102 -3.27 -20.58 -18.41
CA GLU A 102 -3.03 -21.85 -17.72
C GLU A 102 -3.16 -23.04 -18.68
N LYS A 103 -4.26 -23.13 -19.43
CA LYS A 103 -4.47 -24.17 -20.44
C LYS A 103 -3.44 -24.07 -21.57
N ARG A 104 -3.10 -22.85 -22.01
CA ARG A 104 -2.06 -22.64 -23.04
C ARG A 104 -0.69 -23.13 -22.57
N LEU A 105 -0.36 -22.92 -21.30
CA LEU A 105 0.84 -23.45 -20.66
C LEU A 105 0.81 -24.99 -20.60
N GLN A 106 -0.31 -25.58 -20.18
CA GLN A 106 -0.47 -27.03 -20.09
C GLN A 106 -0.34 -27.70 -21.47
N LEU A 107 -0.97 -27.14 -22.51
CA LEU A 107 -0.85 -27.62 -23.89
C LEU A 107 0.60 -27.54 -24.41
N SER A 108 1.33 -26.48 -24.05
CA SER A 108 2.75 -26.36 -24.39
C SER A 108 3.61 -27.40 -23.68
N ARG A 109 3.29 -27.77 -22.44
CA ARG A 109 4.03 -28.81 -21.69
C ARG A 109 3.78 -30.20 -22.23
N ARG A 110 2.59 -30.47 -22.76
CA ARG A 110 2.20 -31.75 -23.37
C ARG A 110 2.62 -31.90 -24.84
N GLY A 111 3.41 -30.97 -25.37
CA GLY A 111 3.87 -30.99 -26.76
C GLY A 111 2.80 -30.65 -27.81
N GLY A 112 1.64 -30.10 -27.41
CA GLY A 112 0.52 -29.82 -28.31
C GLY A 112 0.70 -28.54 -29.13
N LYS A 113 0.88 -27.38 -28.48
CA LYS A 113 1.06 -26.08 -29.14
C LYS A 113 2.16 -25.29 -28.42
N ALA A 114 3.16 -24.80 -29.17
CA ALA A 114 4.25 -24.04 -28.59
C ALA A 114 3.75 -22.74 -27.95
N PHE A 115 4.10 -22.52 -26.67
CA PHE A 115 3.96 -21.23 -26.00
C PHE A 115 5.36 -20.67 -25.80
N LEU A 116 5.81 -19.84 -26.74
CA LEU A 116 7.19 -19.37 -26.81
C LEU A 116 7.51 -18.42 -25.64
N TRP A 117 8.80 -18.31 -25.31
CA TRP A 117 9.25 -17.44 -24.22
C TRP A 117 8.90 -15.97 -24.44
N ALA A 118 8.96 -15.49 -25.68
CA ALA A 118 8.55 -14.13 -26.03
C ALA A 118 7.07 -13.86 -25.68
N ASP A 119 6.18 -14.82 -25.89
CA ASP A 119 4.75 -14.65 -25.59
C ASP A 119 4.47 -14.71 -24.09
N ARG A 120 5.26 -15.50 -23.34
CA ARG A 120 5.20 -15.56 -21.87
C ARG A 120 5.68 -14.25 -21.23
N LEU A 121 6.72 -13.65 -21.79
CA LEU A 121 7.21 -12.34 -21.36
C LEU A 121 6.20 -11.23 -21.65
N ARG A 122 5.58 -11.24 -22.84
CA ARG A 122 4.48 -10.31 -23.17
C ARG A 122 3.29 -10.45 -22.22
N LEU A 123 2.97 -11.68 -21.85
CA LEU A 123 1.95 -11.96 -20.84
C LEU A 123 2.32 -11.37 -19.49
N ALA A 124 3.54 -11.61 -19.00
CA ALA A 124 3.99 -11.07 -17.73
C ALA A 124 3.97 -9.53 -17.71
N ALA A 125 4.45 -8.89 -18.78
CA ALA A 125 4.42 -7.43 -18.92
C ALA A 125 2.98 -6.87 -18.93
N ALA A 126 2.06 -7.51 -19.66
CA ALA A 126 0.67 -7.08 -19.71
C ALA A 126 -0.04 -7.21 -18.35
N VAL A 127 0.21 -8.31 -17.62
CA VAL A 127 -0.34 -8.51 -16.27
C VAL A 127 0.21 -7.49 -15.28
N ALA A 128 1.51 -7.18 -15.35
CA ALA A 128 2.14 -6.18 -14.50
C ALA A 128 1.57 -4.77 -14.76
N SER A 129 1.44 -4.39 -16.04
CA SER A 129 0.83 -3.12 -16.44
C SER A 129 -0.62 -3.00 -15.99
N ALA A 130 -1.41 -4.07 -16.15
CA ALA A 130 -2.77 -4.16 -15.64
C ALA A 130 -2.87 -4.00 -14.11
N ALA A 131 -2.01 -4.69 -13.36
CA ALA A 131 -1.97 -4.62 -11.90
C ALA A 131 -1.54 -3.22 -11.39
N SER A 132 -0.56 -2.60 -12.06
CA SER A 132 -0.10 -1.24 -11.78
C SER A 132 -1.22 -0.22 -11.97
N HIS A 133 -1.94 -0.30 -13.08
CA HIS A 133 -3.08 0.57 -13.35
C HIS A 133 -4.18 0.43 -12.29
N LEU A 134 -4.58 -0.80 -11.94
CA LEU A 134 -5.56 -1.04 -10.88
C LEU A 134 -5.14 -0.46 -9.53
N ARG A 135 -3.84 -0.56 -9.19
CA ARG A 135 -3.30 0.00 -7.95
C ARG A 135 -3.31 1.53 -7.94
N SER A 136 -3.10 2.18 -9.09
CA SER A 136 -3.16 3.64 -9.20
C SER A 136 -4.59 4.21 -9.09
N CYS A 137 -5.59 3.42 -9.49
CA CYS A 137 -6.99 3.86 -9.51
C CYS A 137 -7.76 3.57 -8.21
N LEU A 138 -7.22 2.74 -7.30
CA LEU A 138 -7.91 2.28 -6.09
C LEU A 138 -7.04 2.58 -4.84
N LEU A 139 -7.48 3.52 -4.00
CA LEU A 139 -6.86 3.93 -2.72
C LEU A 139 -6.98 2.82 -1.65
N GLY A 140 -6.27 1.72 -1.85
CA GLY A 140 -6.29 0.56 -0.96
C GLY A 140 -6.29 -0.72 -1.79
N SER A 141 -5.28 -1.56 -1.60
CA SER A 141 -5.05 -2.75 -2.41
C SER A 141 -5.73 -3.97 -1.78
N PRO A 142 -6.89 -4.46 -2.27
CA PRO A 142 -7.22 -5.85 -2.05
C PRO A 142 -6.28 -6.69 -2.91
N HIS A 143 -5.76 -7.78 -2.34
CA HIS A 143 -4.96 -8.75 -3.07
C HIS A 143 -5.67 -9.15 -4.38
N LEU A 144 -5.07 -8.82 -5.52
CA LEU A 144 -5.53 -9.32 -6.81
C LEU A 144 -5.37 -10.84 -6.78
N ASN A 145 -6.45 -11.59 -7.06
CA ASN A 145 -6.41 -13.05 -7.18
C ASN A 145 -5.72 -13.46 -8.51
N LEU A 146 -4.45 -13.09 -8.66
CA LEU A 146 -3.65 -13.29 -9.87
C LEU A 146 -3.35 -14.78 -10.03
N LYS A 147 -4.09 -15.43 -10.93
CA LYS A 147 -3.88 -16.81 -11.37
C LYS A 147 -3.75 -16.83 -12.88
N LEU A 148 -3.02 -17.81 -13.42
CA LEU A 148 -2.87 -17.96 -14.88
C LEU A 148 -4.22 -18.22 -15.57
N SER A 149 -5.19 -18.82 -14.88
CA SER A 149 -6.57 -18.98 -15.35
C SER A 149 -7.34 -17.66 -15.48
N SER A 150 -6.90 -16.62 -14.77
CA SER A 150 -7.48 -15.26 -14.83
C SER A 150 -6.90 -14.39 -15.95
N VAL A 151 -5.89 -14.92 -16.65
CA VAL A 151 -5.22 -14.24 -17.77
C VAL A 151 -5.71 -14.85 -19.07
N VAL A 152 -6.46 -14.06 -19.82
CA VAL A 152 -7.11 -14.46 -21.07
C VAL A 152 -6.55 -13.66 -22.24
N PHE A 153 -6.83 -14.10 -23.46
CA PHE A 153 -6.40 -13.43 -24.68
C PHE A 153 -7.62 -12.96 -25.45
N ASP A 154 -7.59 -11.76 -26.01
CA ASP A 154 -8.62 -11.35 -26.97
C ASP A 154 -8.39 -11.96 -28.36
N ARG A 155 -9.31 -11.69 -29.29
CA ARG A 155 -9.25 -12.22 -30.66
C ARG A 155 -8.02 -11.77 -31.46
N THR A 156 -7.36 -10.70 -31.03
CA THR A 156 -6.11 -10.18 -31.63
C THR A 156 -4.86 -10.80 -31.01
N GLY A 157 -5.02 -11.62 -29.96
CA GLY A 157 -3.94 -12.22 -29.19
C GLY A 157 -3.40 -11.31 -28.09
N GLN A 158 -4.05 -10.17 -27.81
CA GLN A 158 -3.66 -9.28 -26.73
C GLN A 158 -4.05 -9.89 -25.37
N VAL A 159 -3.14 -9.78 -24.41
CA VAL A 159 -3.33 -10.29 -23.05
C VAL A 159 -4.26 -9.36 -22.27
N LYS A 160 -5.24 -9.96 -21.58
CA LYS A 160 -6.26 -9.31 -20.76
C LYS A 160 -6.40 -10.03 -19.42
N LEU A 161 -6.39 -9.27 -18.33
CA LEU A 161 -6.63 -9.77 -16.97
C LEU A 161 -8.12 -9.62 -16.60
N ALA A 162 -8.80 -10.71 -16.26
CA ALA A 162 -10.27 -10.77 -16.11
C ALA A 162 -10.79 -10.94 -14.68
N ASP A 163 -10.00 -11.48 -13.74
CA ASP A 163 -10.43 -11.71 -12.37
C ASP A 163 -9.85 -10.67 -11.41
N LEU A 164 -10.58 -9.55 -11.25
CA LEU A 164 -10.11 -8.34 -10.56
C LEU A 164 -10.42 -8.33 -9.05
N GLY A 165 -10.53 -9.52 -8.45
CA GLY A 165 -10.68 -9.71 -7.01
C GLY A 165 -12.12 -9.66 -6.52
N PHE A 166 -12.93 -10.65 -6.92
CA PHE A 166 -14.28 -10.90 -6.37
C PHE A 166 -14.35 -12.14 -5.47
N GLU A 167 -13.25 -12.90 -5.34
CA GLU A 167 -13.19 -14.15 -4.58
C GLU A 167 -12.06 -14.10 -3.57
N GLY A 168 -12.41 -14.16 -2.28
CA GLY A 168 -11.44 -14.29 -1.19
C GLY A 168 -11.72 -13.32 -0.05
N ALA A 169 -12.75 -13.61 0.73
CA ALA A 169 -12.69 -13.33 2.15
C ALA A 169 -11.67 -14.27 2.83
N SER A 170 -11.08 -13.78 3.92
CA SER A 170 -10.17 -14.42 4.90
C SER A 170 -8.69 -14.50 4.51
N PHE A 171 -7.74 -13.98 5.31
CA PHE A 171 -7.74 -13.74 6.75
C PHE A 171 -7.38 -12.29 7.09
N GLU A 172 -8.30 -11.61 7.75
CA GLU A 172 -8.22 -10.19 8.08
C GLU A 172 -8.52 -10.01 9.56
N GLY A 173 -7.81 -9.06 10.15
CA GLY A 173 -8.10 -8.62 11.49
C GLY A 173 -9.36 -7.78 11.54
N LYS A 174 -10.49 -8.38 11.93
CA LYS A 174 -11.74 -7.63 12.13
C LYS A 174 -11.56 -6.64 13.28
N GLY A 175 -11.55 -5.35 12.99
CA GLY A 175 -11.79 -4.29 13.96
C GLY A 175 -13.23 -3.80 13.80
N ASP A 176 -13.98 -3.76 14.89
CA ASP A 176 -15.36 -3.24 14.86
C ASP A 176 -15.30 -1.71 15.02
N LEU A 177 -16.07 -0.99 14.18
CA LEU A 177 -16.19 0.46 14.25
C LEU A 177 -16.90 0.90 15.54
N GLN A 178 -16.27 1.79 16.29
CA GLN A 178 -16.80 2.42 17.49
C GLN A 178 -16.97 3.92 17.25
N PRO A 179 -18.00 4.57 17.84
CA PRO A 179 -18.00 6.02 17.95
C PRO A 179 -16.73 6.46 18.68
N GLY A 180 -16.14 7.59 18.28
CA GLY A 180 -14.82 8.02 18.76
C GLY A 180 -14.84 9.32 19.54
N ASP A 181 -16.02 9.82 19.88
CA ASP A 181 -16.14 11.05 20.66
C ASP A 181 -17.54 11.26 21.29
N SER A 182 -17.62 11.02 22.60
CA SER A 182 -18.76 11.37 23.44
C SER A 182 -18.87 12.86 23.80
N ASP A 183 -17.81 13.63 23.61
CA ASP A 183 -17.65 15.01 24.12
C ASP A 183 -18.05 16.08 23.08
N GLY A 184 -18.44 15.66 21.89
CA GLY A 184 -19.15 16.51 20.92
C GLY A 184 -18.26 17.18 19.88
N HIS A 185 -16.99 16.80 19.74
CA HIS A 185 -16.15 17.17 18.60
C HIS A 185 -16.58 16.44 17.32
N ARG A 186 -16.08 16.93 16.18
CA ARG A 186 -16.59 16.64 14.85
C ARG A 186 -15.45 16.50 13.85
N CYS A 187 -15.67 15.60 12.89
CA CYS A 187 -14.92 15.60 11.64
C CYS A 187 -15.12 16.92 10.88
N ALA A 188 -14.29 17.15 9.86
CA ALA A 188 -14.28 18.43 9.15
C ALA A 188 -15.65 18.80 8.56
N ASP A 189 -16.41 17.84 8.05
CA ASP A 189 -17.76 18.03 7.51
C ASP A 189 -18.87 18.15 8.58
N GLY A 190 -18.58 17.84 9.83
CA GLY A 190 -19.55 17.79 10.93
C GLY A 190 -20.05 16.40 11.30
N SER A 191 -19.54 15.32 10.69
CA SER A 191 -19.86 13.95 11.12
C SER A 191 -19.18 13.59 12.46
N VAL A 192 -19.68 12.56 13.14
CA VAL A 192 -19.13 12.10 14.42
C VAL A 192 -17.88 11.26 14.15
N PRO A 193 -16.72 11.57 14.74
CA PRO A 193 -15.52 10.76 14.55
C PRO A 193 -15.70 9.35 15.10
N ALA A 194 -14.85 8.43 14.65
CA ALA A 194 -14.92 7.02 14.99
C ALA A 194 -13.51 6.43 15.09
N TYR A 195 -13.39 5.25 15.69
CA TYR A 195 -12.17 4.44 15.65
C TYR A 195 -12.53 2.97 15.45
N TYR A 196 -11.62 2.20 14.89
CA TYR A 196 -11.73 0.75 14.85
C TYR A 196 -10.99 0.17 16.04
N LEU A 197 -11.66 -0.73 16.76
CA LEU A 197 -11.07 -1.46 17.88
C LEU A 197 -11.00 -2.93 17.56
N ARG A 198 -9.84 -3.52 17.84
CA ARG A 198 -9.69 -4.95 17.92
C ARG A 198 -8.95 -5.35 19.18
N GLU A 199 -9.64 -6.05 20.06
CA GLU A 199 -9.04 -6.60 21.26
C GLU A 199 -8.14 -7.79 20.95
N GLY A 200 -7.00 -7.83 21.65
CA GLY A 200 -6.01 -8.90 21.55
C GLY A 200 -5.69 -9.49 22.92
N PRO A 201 -5.18 -10.72 22.97
CA PRO A 201 -4.92 -11.42 24.23
C PRO A 201 -3.66 -10.97 24.98
N SER A 202 -2.85 -10.05 24.43
CA SER A 202 -1.64 -9.54 25.13
C SER A 202 -1.91 -8.27 25.92
N ASP A 203 -0.98 -7.93 26.81
CA ASP A 203 -0.96 -6.69 27.61
C ASP A 203 -0.36 -5.49 26.86
N VAL A 204 -0.17 -5.61 25.54
CA VAL A 204 0.31 -4.55 24.66
C VAL A 204 -0.89 -3.90 23.97
N PHE A 205 -0.84 -2.59 23.86
CA PHE A 205 -1.83 -1.76 23.19
C PHE A 205 -1.15 -0.97 22.07
N LEU A 206 -1.70 -1.01 20.87
CA LEU A 206 -1.27 -0.17 19.74
C LEU A 206 -2.41 0.79 19.40
N ILE A 207 -2.15 2.09 19.45
CA ILE A 207 -3.05 3.13 18.94
C ILE A 207 -2.37 3.74 17.72
N TRP A 208 -2.98 3.62 16.55
CA TRP A 208 -2.41 4.08 15.29
C TRP A 208 -3.29 5.12 14.61
N LEU A 209 -2.67 6.24 14.26
CA LEU A 209 -3.33 7.38 13.63
C LEU A 209 -3.13 7.33 12.13
N GLN A 210 -4.23 7.43 11.40
CA GLN A 210 -4.21 7.44 9.94
C GLN A 210 -3.56 8.72 9.38
N GLY A 211 -2.81 8.56 8.29
CA GLY A 211 -2.25 9.67 7.51
C GLY A 211 -3.17 10.22 6.43
N GLY A 212 -2.66 11.20 5.67
CA GLY A 212 -3.37 11.73 4.50
C GLY A 212 -3.16 13.23 4.23
N GLY A 213 -2.03 13.82 4.60
CA GLY A 213 -1.78 15.26 4.43
C GLY A 213 -2.75 16.15 5.19
N ASP A 214 -2.93 17.38 4.76
CA ASP A 214 -3.81 18.36 5.41
C ASP A 214 -4.34 19.41 4.39
N CYS A 215 -5.13 20.38 4.84
CA CYS A 215 -5.47 21.57 4.06
C CYS A 215 -5.29 22.84 4.88
N SER A 216 -4.76 23.89 4.25
CA SER A 216 -4.37 25.13 4.92
C SER A 216 -5.06 26.39 4.36
N THR A 217 -5.95 26.23 3.39
CA THR A 217 -6.78 27.30 2.80
C THR A 217 -8.18 26.81 2.52
N LYS A 218 -9.14 27.71 2.32
CA LYS A 218 -10.50 27.34 1.92
C LYS A 218 -10.49 26.50 0.64
N GLU A 219 -9.71 26.90 -0.36
CA GLU A 219 -9.67 26.26 -1.67
C GLU A 219 -9.12 24.83 -1.57
N SER A 220 -8.06 24.63 -0.79
CA SER A 220 -7.48 23.30 -0.57
C SER A 220 -8.41 22.40 0.25
N CYS A 221 -9.13 22.94 1.24
CA CYS A 221 -10.11 22.17 1.99
C CYS A 221 -11.33 21.80 1.14
N ASP A 222 -11.84 22.72 0.31
CA ASP A 222 -12.93 22.44 -0.63
C ASP A 222 -12.55 21.36 -1.65
N GLU A 223 -11.29 21.34 -2.10
CA GLU A 223 -10.80 20.30 -3.00
C GLU A 223 -10.77 18.93 -2.32
N ARG A 224 -10.25 18.85 -1.10
CA ARG A 224 -10.26 17.61 -0.31
C ARG A 224 -11.67 17.12 -0.04
N TYR A 225 -12.59 18.02 0.30
CA TYR A 225 -13.99 17.69 0.53
C TYR A 225 -14.69 17.19 -0.74
N ARG A 226 -14.47 17.83 -1.90
CA ARG A 226 -15.01 17.33 -3.19
C ARG A 226 -14.53 15.92 -3.51
N LYS A 227 -13.30 15.59 -3.14
CA LYS A 227 -12.72 14.24 -3.27
C LYS A 227 -13.11 13.28 -2.14
N GLN A 228 -13.91 13.74 -1.17
CA GLN A 228 -14.27 13.02 0.06
C GLN A 228 -13.02 12.46 0.80
N PHE A 229 -11.90 13.16 0.71
CA PHE A 229 -10.61 12.65 1.16
C PHE A 229 -10.27 13.14 2.57
N ARG A 230 -10.41 12.27 3.57
CA ARG A 230 -10.02 12.52 4.98
C ARG A 230 -10.69 13.76 5.61
N MET A 231 -11.97 13.95 5.29
CA MET A 231 -12.80 15.08 5.75
C MET A 231 -14.08 14.65 6.48
N SER A 232 -14.41 13.35 6.45
CA SER A 232 -15.68 12.80 6.93
C SER A 232 -15.48 11.41 7.48
N SER A 233 -16.36 11.01 8.41
CA SER A 233 -16.54 9.64 8.87
C SER A 233 -17.79 8.97 8.28
N ALA A 234 -18.60 9.68 7.50
CA ALA A 234 -19.90 9.20 7.02
C ALA A 234 -19.82 7.99 6.08
N GLN A 235 -18.65 7.74 5.49
CA GLN A 235 -18.38 6.63 4.57
C GLN A 235 -17.46 5.56 5.18
N LEU A 236 -17.23 5.60 6.49
CA LEU A 236 -16.48 4.54 7.16
C LEU A 236 -17.31 3.25 7.14
N GLU A 237 -16.66 2.16 6.78
CA GLU A 237 -17.26 0.83 6.80
C GLU A 237 -17.22 0.26 8.22
N ASP A 238 -18.11 -0.67 8.56
CA ASP A 238 -18.15 -1.28 9.90
C ASP A 238 -16.87 -2.09 10.21
N VAL A 239 -16.19 -2.56 9.17
CA VAL A 239 -14.96 -3.36 9.23
C VAL A 239 -13.92 -2.74 8.31
N ILE A 240 -12.66 -2.74 8.74
CA ILE A 240 -11.52 -2.30 7.95
C ILE A 240 -10.49 -3.43 7.81
N HIS A 241 -9.79 -3.44 6.68
CA HIS A 241 -8.72 -4.39 6.38
C HIS A 241 -7.41 -3.64 6.20
N LEU A 242 -6.42 -3.98 7.03
CA LEU A 242 -5.13 -3.31 7.13
C LEU A 242 -4.01 -4.36 7.15
N ASP A 243 -2.84 -4.02 6.61
CA ASP A 243 -1.65 -4.90 6.52
C ASP A 243 -0.46 -4.31 7.31
N GLY A 244 0.71 -4.92 7.23
CA GLY A 244 1.94 -4.47 7.88
C GLY A 244 1.81 -4.57 9.39
N ILE A 245 1.89 -3.42 10.08
CA ILE A 245 1.73 -3.33 11.54
C ILE A 245 0.36 -3.78 12.06
N PHE A 246 -0.62 -3.98 11.17
CA PHE A 246 -1.94 -4.52 11.51
C PHE A 246 -2.13 -5.99 11.13
N SER A 247 -1.12 -6.65 10.57
CA SER A 247 -1.22 -8.08 10.26
C SER A 247 -1.36 -8.93 11.53
N ASP A 248 -2.09 -10.04 11.41
CA ASP A 248 -2.24 -11.06 12.46
C ASP A 248 -1.19 -12.15 12.41
N SER A 249 -0.41 -12.15 11.34
CA SER A 249 0.72 -13.03 11.23
C SER A 249 1.83 -12.49 12.14
N GLU A 250 2.17 -13.20 13.22
CA GLU A 250 3.35 -12.87 14.04
C GLU A 250 4.64 -12.81 13.20
N ARG A 251 4.68 -13.50 12.05
CA ARG A 251 5.79 -13.41 11.10
C ARG A 251 5.87 -12.06 10.40
N GLN A 252 4.73 -11.45 10.09
CA GLN A 252 4.65 -10.13 9.45
C GLN A 252 4.53 -8.99 10.47
N ASN A 253 4.07 -9.27 11.69
CA ASN A 253 3.85 -8.29 12.75
C ASN A 253 4.28 -8.90 14.10
N PRO A 254 5.60 -8.98 14.36
CA PRO A 254 6.14 -9.71 15.49
C PRO A 254 5.82 -9.09 16.86
N PHE A 255 5.38 -7.83 16.90
CA PHE A 255 5.14 -7.11 18.16
C PHE A 255 3.64 -6.87 18.45
N PHE A 256 2.82 -6.67 17.42
CA PHE A 256 1.44 -6.21 17.58
C PHE A 256 0.37 -7.18 17.06
N ALA A 257 0.75 -8.34 16.50
CA ALA A 257 -0.23 -9.32 16.00
C ALA A 257 -1.21 -9.79 17.08
N ARG A 258 -0.76 -9.84 18.34
CA ARG A 258 -1.55 -10.27 19.51
C ARG A 258 -1.99 -9.13 20.43
N SER A 259 -1.64 -7.88 20.10
CA SER A 259 -1.99 -6.72 20.89
C SER A 259 -3.44 -6.32 20.67
N THR A 260 -4.00 -5.61 21.65
CA THR A 260 -5.18 -4.80 21.37
C THR A 260 -4.75 -3.66 20.45
N ARG A 261 -5.49 -3.45 19.36
CA ARG A 261 -5.17 -2.49 18.30
C ARG A 261 -6.33 -1.54 18.09
N VAL A 262 -6.01 -0.26 18.06
CA VAL A 262 -6.93 0.82 17.73
C VAL A 262 -6.40 1.53 16.49
N PHE A 263 -7.24 1.65 15.47
CA PHE A 263 -6.97 2.48 14.31
C PHE A 263 -7.92 3.67 14.32
N VAL A 264 -7.40 4.89 14.29
CA VAL A 264 -8.22 6.11 14.29
C VAL A 264 -8.19 6.72 12.89
N PRO A 265 -9.29 6.61 12.11
CA PRO A 265 -9.41 7.26 10.82
C PRO A 265 -9.28 8.77 10.92
N TYR A 266 -8.57 9.34 9.97
CA TYR A 266 -8.30 10.76 9.93
C TYR A 266 -9.39 11.47 9.14
N CYS A 267 -10.14 12.34 9.82
CA CYS A 267 -11.28 13.03 9.23
C CYS A 267 -11.26 14.57 9.41
N THR A 268 -10.17 15.12 9.96
CA THR A 268 -10.10 16.55 10.33
C THR A 268 -9.23 17.39 9.40
N SER A 269 -8.34 16.77 8.62
CA SER A 269 -7.44 17.47 7.67
C SER A 269 -6.57 18.59 8.31
N ASP A 270 -6.25 18.48 9.59
CA ASP A 270 -5.48 19.42 10.42
C ASP A 270 -4.20 18.83 11.05
N SER A 271 -3.68 17.76 10.46
CA SER A 271 -2.56 16.95 10.95
C SER A 271 -2.70 16.48 12.40
N TRP A 272 -3.94 16.33 12.88
CA TRP A 272 -4.30 15.96 14.26
C TRP A 272 -3.93 17.00 15.33
N LEU A 273 -3.77 18.27 14.93
CA LEU A 273 -3.34 19.35 15.83
C LEU A 273 -4.45 20.35 16.11
N GLY A 274 -5.56 20.30 15.37
CA GLY A 274 -6.61 21.30 15.52
C GLY A 274 -7.30 21.22 16.88
N ARG A 275 -7.51 22.39 17.50
CA ARG A 275 -8.31 22.59 18.72
C ARG A 275 -9.41 23.63 18.51
N ARG A 276 -9.72 23.93 17.25
CA ARG A 276 -10.68 24.97 16.92
C ARG A 276 -12.10 24.46 17.14
N THR A 277 -12.80 25.09 18.08
CA THR A 277 -14.20 24.76 18.39
C THR A 277 -15.17 25.27 17.33
N GLU A 278 -14.89 26.46 16.78
CA GLU A 278 -15.72 27.15 15.81
C GLU A 278 -15.52 26.62 14.37
N LYS A 279 -16.61 26.60 13.59
CA LYS A 279 -16.56 26.25 12.18
C LYS A 279 -15.94 27.39 11.36
N VAL A 280 -14.91 27.11 10.57
CA VAL A 280 -14.23 28.10 9.70
C VAL A 280 -14.19 27.60 8.27
N HIS A 281 -14.54 28.48 7.34
CA HIS A 281 -14.69 28.15 5.91
C HIS A 281 -15.66 27.00 5.62
N GLY A 282 -16.54 26.67 6.57
CA GLY A 282 -17.45 25.55 6.43
C GLY A 282 -16.90 24.23 6.99
N TYR A 283 -15.79 24.23 7.73
CA TYR A 283 -15.17 23.01 8.28
C TYR A 283 -14.79 23.13 9.76
N TYR A 284 -14.77 22.00 10.46
CA TYR A 284 -14.19 21.85 11.81
C TYR A 284 -12.73 21.36 11.73
N PHE A 285 -11.89 21.80 12.67
CA PHE A 285 -10.49 21.38 12.79
C PHE A 285 -10.21 21.03 14.26
N GLN A 286 -10.53 19.80 14.62
CA GLN A 286 -10.62 19.31 16.00
C GLN A 286 -9.77 18.07 16.26
N GLY A 287 -8.76 17.81 15.43
CA GLY A 287 -7.97 16.59 15.49
C GLY A 287 -7.34 16.31 16.85
N ALA A 288 -6.76 17.31 17.52
CA ALA A 288 -6.16 17.14 18.84
C ALA A 288 -7.22 16.85 19.92
N GLN A 289 -8.40 17.45 19.79
CA GLN A 289 -9.53 17.22 20.70
C GLN A 289 -10.10 15.81 20.54
N ILE A 290 -10.32 15.36 19.30
CA ILE A 290 -10.79 14.01 19.00
C ILE A 290 -9.86 12.94 19.57
N LEU A 291 -8.53 13.11 19.45
CA LEU A 291 -7.60 12.15 20.07
C LEU A 291 -7.76 12.06 21.58
N THR A 292 -8.04 13.18 22.24
CA THR A 292 -8.29 13.22 23.68
C THR A 292 -9.53 12.40 24.02
N ALA A 293 -10.62 12.63 23.29
CA ALA A 293 -11.89 11.92 23.48
C ALA A 293 -11.75 10.41 23.23
N VAL A 294 -11.10 10.01 22.13
CA VAL A 294 -10.80 8.59 21.85
C VAL A 294 -10.03 7.96 23.01
N LEU A 295 -8.99 8.61 23.53
CA LEU A 295 -8.25 8.07 24.67
C LEU A 295 -9.11 7.98 25.94
N HIS A 296 -10.01 8.93 26.18
CA HIS A 296 -10.95 8.88 27.29
C HIS A 296 -11.87 7.65 27.21
N GLU A 297 -12.40 7.35 26.04
CA GLU A 297 -13.24 6.18 25.81
C GLU A 297 -12.48 4.87 25.99
N LEU A 298 -11.19 4.84 25.59
CA LEU A 298 -10.34 3.66 25.72
C LEU A 298 -9.81 3.42 27.15
N ARG A 299 -9.98 4.37 28.09
CA ARG A 299 -9.48 4.26 29.48
C ARG A 299 -9.77 2.91 30.17
N PRO A 300 -10.97 2.31 30.06
CA PRO A 300 -11.26 1.02 30.69
C PRO A 300 -10.33 -0.11 30.20
N LEU A 301 -9.97 -0.10 28.91
CA LEU A 301 -9.08 -1.09 28.30
C LEU A 301 -7.61 -0.77 28.61
N LEU A 302 -7.23 0.51 28.55
CA LEU A 302 -5.86 0.97 28.77
C LEU A 302 -5.33 0.67 30.19
N ARG A 303 -6.22 0.55 31.18
CA ARG A 303 -5.84 0.16 32.57
C ARG A 303 -5.21 -1.23 32.68
N GLN A 304 -5.45 -2.09 31.70
CA GLN A 304 -4.94 -3.46 31.68
C GLN A 304 -3.64 -3.56 30.87
N ALA A 305 -3.24 -2.50 30.17
CA ALA A 305 -2.06 -2.49 29.34
C ALA A 305 -0.79 -2.30 30.18
N ARG A 306 0.18 -3.17 29.96
CA ARG A 306 1.56 -2.98 30.44
C ARG A 306 2.32 -2.01 29.53
N LEU A 307 2.05 -2.04 28.23
CA LEU A 307 2.69 -1.17 27.25
C LEU A 307 1.66 -0.60 26.27
N VAL A 308 1.62 0.72 26.15
CA VAL A 308 0.87 1.45 25.12
C VAL A 308 1.86 2.05 24.13
N VAL A 309 1.68 1.72 22.86
CA VAL A 309 2.41 2.32 21.75
C VAL A 309 1.44 3.23 20.99
N LEU A 310 1.71 4.53 21.01
CA LEU A 310 1.01 5.51 20.18
C LEU A 310 1.83 5.73 18.91
N GLY A 311 1.21 5.57 17.75
CA GLY A 311 1.89 5.73 16.48
C GLY A 311 0.97 6.20 15.37
N GLY A 312 1.52 6.25 14.18
CA GLY A 312 0.80 6.67 12.99
C GLY A 312 1.74 6.82 11.81
N CYS A 313 1.15 6.96 10.62
CA CYS A 313 1.89 7.33 9.42
C CYS A 313 1.63 8.78 9.01
N SER A 314 2.65 9.50 8.53
CA SER A 314 2.48 10.74 7.76
C SER A 314 1.86 11.82 8.64
N ALA A 315 0.75 12.43 8.22
CA ALA A 315 -0.05 13.31 9.08
C ALA A 315 -0.44 12.64 10.41
N GLY A 316 -0.70 11.32 10.44
CA GLY A 316 -0.95 10.56 11.66
C GLY A 316 0.30 10.29 12.50
N GLY A 317 1.45 10.07 11.86
CA GLY A 317 2.74 9.95 12.54
C GLY A 317 3.12 11.27 13.21
N ARG A 318 2.86 12.39 12.53
CA ARG A 318 2.88 13.74 13.09
C ARG A 318 1.91 13.82 14.26
N GLY A 319 0.64 13.51 14.06
CA GLY A 319 -0.37 13.53 15.11
C GLY A 319 0.05 12.79 16.38
N ALA A 320 0.64 11.59 16.23
CA ALA A 320 1.19 10.82 17.32
C ALA A 320 2.38 11.54 17.97
N PHE A 321 3.30 12.09 17.18
CA PHE A 321 4.49 12.80 17.65
C PHE A 321 4.16 14.05 18.47
N TYR A 322 3.24 14.88 17.96
CA TYR A 322 2.87 16.16 18.58
C TYR A 322 1.98 16.00 19.81
N ASN A 323 1.18 14.93 19.85
CA ASN A 323 0.30 14.65 20.98
C ASN A 323 0.90 13.65 21.98
N LEU A 324 2.11 13.12 21.74
CA LEU A 324 2.65 11.96 22.47
C LEU A 324 2.67 12.18 23.99
N ASP A 325 3.33 13.22 24.46
CA ASP A 325 3.47 13.50 25.89
C ASP A 325 2.11 13.73 26.55
N ARG A 326 1.24 14.49 25.88
CA ARG A 326 -0.09 14.83 26.38
C ARG A 326 -0.96 13.59 26.54
N LEU A 327 -0.97 12.71 25.53
CA LEU A 327 -1.78 11.50 25.53
C LEU A 327 -1.21 10.43 26.47
N CYS A 328 0.12 10.28 26.53
CA CYS A 328 0.76 9.38 27.47
C CYS A 328 0.53 9.80 28.94
N ALA A 329 0.49 11.10 29.23
CA ALA A 329 0.17 11.62 30.56
C ALA A 329 -1.27 11.33 31.00
N MET A 330 -2.17 10.95 30.09
CA MET A 330 -3.55 10.54 30.42
C MET A 330 -3.66 9.08 30.83
N LEU A 331 -2.61 8.28 30.65
CA LEU A 331 -2.58 6.87 31.01
C LEU A 331 -2.47 6.68 32.54
N PRO A 332 -2.94 5.53 33.08
CA PRO A 332 -2.85 5.27 34.52
C PRO A 332 -1.39 5.20 35.00
N GLU A 333 -1.02 6.06 35.96
CA GLU A 333 0.38 6.38 36.29
C GLU A 333 1.21 5.25 36.92
N THR A 334 0.63 4.13 37.38
CA THR A 334 1.34 3.22 38.30
C THR A 334 1.98 1.99 37.66
N SER A 335 1.67 1.62 36.41
CA SER A 335 2.21 0.39 35.78
C SER A 335 2.24 0.33 34.26
N THR A 336 1.76 1.36 33.55
CA THR A 336 1.68 1.34 32.08
C THR A 336 2.83 2.13 31.48
N HIS A 337 3.67 1.48 30.68
CA HIS A 337 4.67 2.15 29.87
C HIS A 337 4.03 2.77 28.62
N CYS A 338 4.45 3.98 28.23
CA CYS A 338 4.00 4.64 27.01
C CYS A 338 5.18 4.95 26.09
N ARG A 339 5.03 4.67 24.80
CA ARG A 339 6.07 4.90 23.79
C ARG A 339 5.48 5.36 22.45
N GLY A 340 6.26 6.13 21.69
CA GLY A 340 5.89 6.59 20.34
C GLY A 340 6.49 5.73 19.22
N LEU A 341 5.69 5.33 18.22
CA LEU A 341 6.20 4.73 16.97
C LEU A 341 5.76 5.58 15.78
N LEU A 342 6.69 6.38 15.26
CA LEU A 342 6.38 7.50 14.38
C LEU A 342 6.88 7.19 12.97
N ASP A 343 5.98 6.90 12.02
CA ASP A 343 6.36 6.59 10.64
C ASP A 343 6.07 7.79 9.71
N ALA A 344 7.04 8.17 8.88
CA ALA A 344 6.96 9.29 7.94
C ALA A 344 6.54 10.63 8.60
N ALA A 345 7.01 10.87 9.83
CA ALA A 345 6.63 12.00 10.68
C ALA A 345 7.67 13.13 10.74
N TRP A 346 8.89 12.88 10.27
CA TRP A 346 10.06 13.76 10.35
C TRP A 346 10.16 14.68 9.13
N TRP A 347 9.16 15.55 8.98
CA TRP A 347 9.13 16.48 7.86
C TRP A 347 10.17 17.58 8.02
N LEU A 348 10.71 18.04 6.89
CA LEU A 348 11.67 19.13 6.81
C LEU A 348 11.07 20.33 6.04
N PRO A 349 11.31 21.57 6.50
CA PRO A 349 10.89 22.75 5.76
C PRO A 349 11.54 22.76 4.37
N ASP A 350 10.80 23.23 3.38
CA ASP A 350 11.23 23.32 1.99
C ASP A 350 11.43 24.76 1.50
N ALA A 351 11.25 25.75 2.39
CA ALA A 351 11.15 27.17 2.03
C ALA A 351 10.18 27.41 0.86
N GLY A 352 9.13 26.59 0.77
CA GLY A 352 8.23 26.49 -0.36
C GLY A 352 6.82 26.04 0.05
N PRO A 353 6.12 25.25 -0.80
CA PRO A 353 4.72 24.91 -0.58
C PRO A 353 4.43 24.26 0.77
N LEU A 354 5.34 23.41 1.27
CA LEU A 354 5.13 22.70 2.53
C LEU A 354 5.24 23.66 3.73
N GLU A 355 6.25 24.52 3.74
CA GLU A 355 6.43 25.52 4.81
C GLU A 355 5.33 26.60 4.80
N GLU A 356 4.95 27.09 3.62
CA GLU A 356 3.83 28.02 3.51
C GLU A 356 2.50 27.38 3.95
N GLY A 357 2.30 26.10 3.59
CA GLY A 357 1.16 25.31 4.04
C GLY A 357 1.12 25.19 5.55
N ALA A 358 2.26 24.89 6.19
CA ALA A 358 2.41 24.87 7.64
C ALA A 358 2.07 26.24 8.26
N ARG A 359 2.57 27.34 7.70
CA ARG A 359 2.31 28.70 8.20
C ARG A 359 0.84 29.07 8.20
N ARG A 360 0.13 28.74 7.12
CA ARG A 360 -1.32 28.93 7.03
C ARG A 360 -2.08 27.96 7.93
N GLY A 361 -1.66 26.70 7.98
CA GLY A 361 -2.28 25.62 8.75
C GLY A 361 -2.32 25.89 10.26
N VAL A 362 -1.20 26.32 10.85
CA VAL A 362 -1.15 26.66 12.29
C VAL A 362 -2.24 27.66 12.68
N THR A 363 -2.46 28.68 11.84
CA THR A 363 -3.49 29.70 12.08
C THR A 363 -4.89 29.16 11.81
N LEU A 364 -5.09 28.46 10.68
CA LEU A 364 -6.38 27.93 10.29
C LEU A 364 -6.92 26.94 11.33
N TRP A 365 -6.10 25.98 11.76
CA TRP A 365 -6.51 24.92 12.69
C TRP A 365 -6.45 25.33 14.16
N GLN A 366 -5.83 26.48 14.46
CA GLN A 366 -5.39 26.84 15.81
C GLN A 366 -4.53 25.74 16.42
N ALA A 367 -3.52 25.27 15.68
CA ALA A 367 -2.77 24.06 16.03
C ALA A 367 -2.27 24.05 17.50
N GLU A 368 -2.39 22.90 18.15
CA GLU A 368 -1.81 22.59 19.45
C GLU A 368 -0.30 22.35 19.28
N LEU A 369 0.51 23.33 19.71
CA LEU A 369 1.97 23.31 19.54
C LEU A 369 2.73 23.40 20.87
N THR A 370 2.04 23.41 22.01
CA THR A 370 2.74 23.46 23.31
C THR A 370 3.50 22.15 23.54
N PRO A 371 4.79 22.19 23.94
CA PRO A 371 5.52 23.34 24.48
C PRO A 371 6.45 24.08 23.49
N CYS A 372 6.36 23.81 22.19
CA CYS A 372 7.13 24.54 21.17
C CYS A 372 6.51 25.92 20.90
N GLU A 373 7.19 26.97 21.36
CA GLU A 373 6.75 28.36 21.20
C GLU A 373 7.85 29.20 20.56
N LEU A 374 7.73 29.48 19.25
CA LEU A 374 8.69 30.26 18.46
C LEU A 374 8.14 31.64 18.04
N GLY A 375 7.09 32.11 18.72
CA GLY A 375 6.45 33.38 18.40
C GLY A 375 5.94 33.42 16.95
N ASN A 376 6.45 34.35 16.15
CA ASN A 376 6.02 34.54 14.75
C ASN A 376 6.39 33.36 13.82
N GLU A 377 7.35 32.53 14.22
CA GLU A 377 7.82 31.37 13.45
C GLU A 377 7.29 30.05 14.03
N SER A 378 6.15 30.08 14.73
CA SER A 378 5.52 28.89 15.32
C SER A 378 5.16 27.81 14.31
N HIS A 379 5.07 28.13 13.01
CA HIS A 379 4.91 27.13 11.96
C HIS A 379 6.12 26.22 11.80
N LEU A 380 7.31 26.62 12.26
CA LEU A 380 8.48 25.75 12.27
C LEU A 380 8.32 24.60 13.28
N CYS A 381 7.51 24.77 14.32
CA CYS A 381 7.16 23.70 15.26
C CYS A 381 6.41 22.54 14.59
N LEU A 382 5.96 22.68 13.34
CA LEU A 382 5.34 21.61 12.57
C LEU A 382 6.33 20.66 11.89
N PHE A 383 7.63 20.86 12.06
CA PHE A 383 8.71 20.06 11.49
C PHE A 383 9.48 19.29 12.56
N GLY A 384 9.92 18.07 12.18
CA GLY A 384 10.53 17.10 13.09
C GLY A 384 11.71 17.65 13.90
N PRO A 385 12.74 18.26 13.26
CA PRO A 385 13.92 18.79 13.94
C PRO A 385 13.61 19.85 15.00
N THR A 386 12.58 20.66 14.78
CA THR A 386 12.18 21.72 15.70
C THR A 386 11.35 21.15 16.86
N TRP A 387 10.48 20.18 16.59
CA TRP A 387 9.61 19.59 17.61
C TRP A 387 10.33 18.60 18.54
N ALA A 388 11.17 17.74 17.96
CA ALA A 388 11.78 16.60 18.63
C ALA A 388 12.43 16.89 19.98
N PRO A 389 13.19 18.00 20.17
CA PRO A 389 13.82 18.31 21.45
C PRO A 389 12.83 18.55 22.60
N HIS A 390 11.55 18.80 22.30
CA HIS A 390 10.52 19.09 23.28
C HIS A 390 9.79 17.85 23.83
N VAL A 391 9.96 16.69 23.20
CA VAL A 391 9.22 15.47 23.54
C VAL A 391 9.93 14.70 24.64
N ARG A 392 9.21 14.35 25.71
CA ARG A 392 9.78 13.65 26.87
C ARG A 392 9.58 12.15 26.79
N THR A 393 8.45 11.72 26.24
CA THR A 393 8.09 10.32 26.09
C THR A 393 9.02 9.66 25.07
N PRO A 394 9.60 8.49 25.37
CA PRO A 394 10.46 7.77 24.40
C PRO A 394 9.72 7.44 23.11
N TYR A 395 10.36 7.72 21.97
CA TYR A 395 9.82 7.35 20.65
C TYR A 395 10.86 6.73 19.72
N LEU A 396 10.40 5.94 18.77
CA LEU A 396 11.16 5.47 17.62
C LEU A 396 10.57 6.12 16.37
N VAL A 397 11.37 6.94 15.69
CA VAL A 397 10.98 7.56 14.42
C VAL A 397 11.55 6.78 13.24
N HIS A 398 10.69 6.43 12.30
CA HIS A 398 11.02 5.82 11.01
C HIS A 398 10.80 6.85 9.91
N GLU A 399 11.87 7.22 9.20
CA GLU A 399 11.78 8.20 8.10
C GLU A 399 12.72 7.84 6.96
N GLU A 400 12.21 7.84 5.74
CA GLU A 400 13.03 7.60 4.57
C GLU A 400 13.73 8.88 4.10
N GLN A 401 15.03 8.80 3.76
CA GLN A 401 15.78 9.92 3.19
C GLN A 401 15.25 10.35 1.81
N PHE A 402 14.47 9.48 1.16
CA PHE A 402 13.77 9.74 -0.09
C PHE A 402 12.25 9.59 0.07
N ASP A 403 11.70 10.02 1.21
CA ASP A 403 10.26 9.95 1.48
C ASP A 403 9.43 10.50 0.31
N HIS A 404 8.48 9.69 -0.15
CA HIS A 404 7.72 9.98 -1.36
C HIS A 404 6.90 11.28 -1.26
N PHE A 405 6.36 11.59 -0.08
CA PHE A 405 5.56 12.78 0.14
C PHE A 405 6.45 14.04 0.17
N LEU A 406 7.59 13.99 0.85
CA LEU A 406 8.55 15.10 0.88
C LEU A 406 9.16 15.38 -0.51
N LEU A 407 9.42 14.33 -1.30
CA LEU A 407 9.81 14.43 -2.70
C LEU A 407 8.71 15.06 -3.56
N GLY A 408 7.45 14.64 -3.38
CA GLY A 408 6.30 15.17 -4.11
C GLY A 408 6.12 16.68 -3.91
N ASN A 409 6.27 17.18 -2.68
CA ASN A 409 6.22 18.61 -2.38
C ASN A 409 7.38 19.39 -3.04
N ARG A 410 8.48 18.72 -3.35
CA ARG A 410 9.63 19.26 -4.10
C ARG A 410 9.55 18.98 -5.61
N GLY A 411 8.38 18.60 -6.13
CA GLY A 411 8.18 18.35 -7.56
C GLY A 411 8.96 17.15 -8.11
N VAL A 412 9.28 16.18 -7.25
CA VAL A 412 9.91 14.91 -7.61
C VAL A 412 8.86 13.81 -7.51
N HIS A 413 8.58 13.15 -8.63
CA HIS A 413 7.50 12.18 -8.73
C HIS A 413 8.04 10.83 -9.22
N ARG A 414 7.42 9.75 -8.77
CA ARG A 414 7.74 8.40 -9.23
C ARG A 414 7.43 8.23 -10.72
N PRO A 415 8.06 7.25 -11.40
CA PRO A 415 9.09 6.34 -10.88
C PRO A 415 10.50 6.95 -10.89
N VAL A 416 11.41 6.45 -10.04
CA VAL A 416 12.80 6.97 -9.88
C VAL A 416 13.56 7.01 -11.20
N PHE A 417 13.45 5.98 -12.03
CA PHE A 417 14.19 5.91 -13.30
C PHE A 417 13.73 6.95 -14.33
N SER A 418 12.59 7.60 -14.10
CA SER A 418 12.07 8.66 -14.99
C SER A 418 12.50 10.06 -14.56
N TRP A 419 13.24 10.19 -13.44
CA TRP A 419 13.63 11.49 -12.92
C TRP A 419 14.53 12.24 -13.89
N SER A 420 14.16 13.50 -14.16
CA SER A 420 15.04 14.44 -14.85
C SER A 420 16.28 14.75 -14.01
N HIS A 421 17.31 15.31 -14.62
CA HIS A 421 18.49 15.81 -13.88
C HIS A 421 18.11 16.77 -12.74
N ASP A 422 17.08 17.58 -12.96
CA ASP A 422 16.59 18.53 -11.98
C ASP A 422 15.89 17.83 -10.80
N GLN A 423 15.08 16.82 -11.09
CA GLN A 423 14.45 15.99 -10.07
C GLN A 423 15.48 15.20 -9.26
N TRP A 424 16.53 14.68 -9.90
CA TRP A 424 17.66 14.04 -9.22
C TRP A 424 18.35 15.00 -8.24
N ARG A 425 18.65 16.24 -8.66
CA ARG A 425 19.25 17.23 -7.77
C ARG A 425 18.36 17.54 -6.57
N ARG A 426 17.05 17.72 -6.78
CA ARG A 426 16.10 17.98 -5.67
C ARG A 426 15.97 16.80 -4.71
N ALA A 427 15.98 15.57 -5.23
CA ALA A 427 15.99 14.36 -4.40
C ALA A 427 17.26 14.26 -3.56
N GLU A 428 18.41 14.57 -4.16
CA GLU A 428 19.70 14.60 -3.47
C GLU A 428 19.74 15.69 -2.38
N THR A 429 19.19 16.89 -2.66
CA THR A 429 19.07 17.95 -1.64
C THR A 429 18.21 17.51 -0.46
N LEU A 430 17.08 16.82 -0.70
CA LEU A 430 16.27 16.28 0.39
C LEU A 430 17.04 15.25 1.23
N ARG A 431 17.75 14.33 0.57
CA ARG A 431 18.56 13.31 1.23
C ARG A 431 19.62 13.92 2.13
N GLN A 432 20.35 14.93 1.63
CA GLN A 432 21.37 15.66 2.40
C GLN A 432 20.74 16.37 3.60
N ALA A 433 19.66 17.12 3.38
CA ALA A 433 18.94 17.81 4.45
C ALA A 433 18.42 16.84 5.53
N MET A 434 17.97 15.64 5.12
CA MET A 434 17.54 14.60 6.08
C MET A 434 18.69 14.15 6.97
N ARG A 435 19.86 13.87 6.39
CA ARG A 435 21.06 13.49 7.16
C ARG A 435 21.53 14.59 8.09
N GLU A 436 21.66 15.80 7.58
CA GLU A 436 22.04 16.97 8.38
C GLU A 436 21.07 17.14 9.55
N SER A 437 19.76 16.96 9.32
CA SER A 437 18.78 17.05 10.39
C SER A 437 18.97 16.00 11.50
N TRP A 438 19.43 14.79 11.18
CA TRP A 438 19.72 13.75 12.17
C TRP A 438 21.01 14.03 12.95
N GLU A 439 21.99 14.67 12.32
CA GLU A 439 23.24 15.09 12.95
C GLU A 439 23.03 16.29 13.88
N ASP A 440 22.25 17.28 13.43
CA ASP A 440 22.00 18.53 14.15
C ASP A 440 20.95 18.37 15.26
N THR A 441 20.05 17.40 15.15
CA THR A 441 18.96 17.21 16.13
C THR A 441 19.32 16.17 17.17
N ARG A 442 19.49 16.63 18.41
CA ARG A 442 19.63 15.72 19.55
C ARG A 442 18.28 15.14 19.97
N LEU A 443 18.06 13.85 19.71
CA LEU A 443 16.89 13.14 20.19
C LEU A 443 16.92 12.98 21.73
N PRO A 444 15.82 13.26 22.44
CA PRO A 444 15.77 13.24 23.89
C PRO A 444 15.69 11.82 24.46
N GLY A 445 16.34 11.63 25.61
CA GLY A 445 16.23 10.44 26.44
C GLY A 445 16.63 9.17 25.69
N THR A 446 15.69 8.26 25.56
CA THR A 446 15.85 6.95 24.91
C THR A 446 15.14 6.88 23.55
N SER A 447 15.00 8.03 22.90
CA SER A 447 14.39 8.10 21.58
C SER A 447 15.40 7.76 20.49
N LEU A 448 14.94 7.09 19.44
CA LEU A 448 15.79 6.56 18.38
C LEU A 448 15.23 6.94 17.01
N ALA A 449 16.11 7.06 16.02
CA ALA A 449 15.74 7.15 14.62
C ALA A 449 16.19 5.91 13.85
N PHE A 450 15.34 5.47 12.92
CA PHE A 450 15.65 4.50 11.90
C PHE A 450 15.38 5.15 10.55
N SER A 451 16.43 5.49 9.82
CA SER A 451 16.30 6.24 8.57
C SER A 451 16.92 5.50 7.40
N GLY A 452 16.06 4.95 6.55
CA GLY A 452 16.44 4.26 5.32
C GLY A 452 16.61 5.20 4.14
N ALA A 453 16.91 4.63 2.97
CA ALA A 453 16.99 5.34 1.71
C ALA A 453 16.00 4.79 0.68
N CYS A 454 14.81 4.36 1.10
CA CYS A 454 13.74 3.90 0.22
C CYS A 454 12.89 5.08 -0.31
N THR A 455 12.22 4.91 -1.45
CA THR A 455 11.34 5.94 -2.02
C THR A 455 9.88 5.80 -1.60
N ASP A 456 9.60 5.15 -0.46
CA ASP A 456 8.24 4.90 0.02
C ASP A 456 7.73 5.90 1.05
N HIS A 457 6.45 5.78 1.38
CA HIS A 457 5.77 6.60 2.38
C HIS A 457 4.72 5.73 3.08
N CYS A 458 4.52 5.90 4.39
CA CYS A 458 3.75 4.96 5.21
C CYS A 458 4.28 3.54 5.19
N PHE A 459 5.59 3.40 5.39
CA PHE A 459 6.25 2.11 5.33
C PHE A 459 5.70 1.13 6.37
N ALA A 460 5.29 1.59 7.56
CA ALA A 460 4.75 0.75 8.63
C ALA A 460 3.48 -0.02 8.24
N GLU A 461 2.75 0.46 7.24
CA GLU A 461 1.54 -0.17 6.71
C GLU A 461 1.85 -1.22 5.62
N SER A 462 3.13 -1.46 5.33
CA SER A 462 3.62 -2.49 4.41
C SER A 462 4.13 -3.74 5.14
N ALA A 463 3.90 -4.93 4.57
CA ALA A 463 4.47 -6.18 5.05
C ALA A 463 6.02 -6.21 5.03
N ALA A 464 6.67 -5.26 4.35
CA ALA A 464 8.12 -5.13 4.33
C ALA A 464 8.69 -4.42 5.59
N TYR A 465 7.85 -3.73 6.36
CA TYR A 465 8.30 -2.81 7.43
C TYR A 465 9.31 -3.40 8.40
N TRP A 466 9.01 -4.56 8.96
CA TRP A 466 9.90 -5.17 9.96
C TRP A 466 11.18 -5.76 9.35
N ASN A 467 11.18 -5.99 8.03
CA ASN A 467 12.24 -6.66 7.30
C ASN A 467 13.22 -5.71 6.61
N VAL A 468 12.88 -4.43 6.44
CA VAL A 468 13.80 -3.42 5.89
C VAL A 468 15.04 -3.31 6.77
N LYS A 469 16.21 -3.16 6.15
CA LYS A 469 17.50 -3.08 6.83
C LYS A 469 18.25 -1.82 6.43
N VAL A 470 18.79 -1.16 7.44
CA VAL A 470 19.67 -0.01 7.32
C VAL A 470 21.01 -0.35 7.96
N ASN A 471 22.10 -0.19 7.20
CA ASN A 471 23.45 -0.63 7.61
C ASN A 471 23.47 -2.08 8.20
N GLY A 472 22.65 -2.97 7.63
CA GLY A 472 22.56 -4.38 8.06
C GLY A 472 21.65 -4.67 9.27
N VAL A 473 21.15 -3.64 9.96
CA VAL A 473 20.22 -3.78 11.10
C VAL A 473 18.78 -3.66 10.60
N SER A 474 17.92 -4.62 10.90
CA SER A 474 16.50 -4.54 10.54
C SER A 474 15.69 -3.69 11.51
N MET A 475 14.56 -3.15 11.03
CA MET A 475 13.61 -2.44 11.88
C MET A 475 13.12 -3.32 13.04
N GLU A 476 12.88 -4.62 12.79
CA GLU A 476 12.55 -5.58 13.85
C GLU A 476 13.64 -5.68 14.93
N GLN A 477 14.91 -5.77 14.52
CA GLN A 477 16.03 -5.90 15.45
C GLN A 477 16.15 -4.66 16.36
N LEU A 478 16.00 -3.47 15.79
CA LEU A 478 16.00 -2.22 16.56
C LEU A 478 14.78 -2.13 17.48
N ALA A 479 13.58 -2.36 16.95
CA ALA A 479 12.33 -2.26 17.70
C ALA A 479 12.25 -3.28 18.86
N ARG A 480 12.75 -4.51 18.67
CA ARG A 480 12.78 -5.54 19.72
C ARG A 480 13.54 -5.07 20.96
N GLN A 481 14.67 -4.42 20.76
CA GLN A 481 15.48 -3.89 21.85
C GLN A 481 14.83 -2.64 22.46
N TRP A 482 14.34 -1.73 21.61
CA TRP A 482 13.67 -0.51 22.06
C TRP A 482 12.40 -0.78 22.88
N LEU A 483 11.58 -1.77 22.48
CA LEU A 483 10.36 -2.16 23.19
C LEU A 483 10.62 -2.91 24.52
N SER A 484 11.86 -3.35 24.78
CA SER A 484 12.20 -4.07 26.01
C SER A 484 12.28 -3.14 27.24
N GLU A 485 11.97 -3.69 28.42
CA GLU A 485 11.94 -2.95 29.70
C GLU A 485 13.34 -2.58 30.25
N GLY A 486 14.41 -3.16 29.68
CA GLY A 486 15.76 -3.20 30.27
C GLY A 486 16.81 -2.22 29.71
N GLY A 487 16.48 -1.34 28.78
CA GLY A 487 17.31 -0.17 28.51
C GLY A 487 17.75 0.06 27.08
N VAL A 488 17.65 1.34 26.69
CA VAL A 488 18.12 1.93 25.44
C VAL A 488 19.51 2.58 25.63
N ALA A 489 20.14 2.39 26.80
CA ALA A 489 21.33 3.13 27.24
C ALA A 489 22.58 2.94 26.35
N SER A 490 22.57 1.96 25.44
CA SER A 490 23.65 1.71 24.47
C SER A 490 23.16 1.72 23.01
N MET A 491 21.89 2.04 22.75
CA MET A 491 21.36 2.01 21.39
C MET A 491 21.55 3.37 20.72
N THR A 492 21.97 3.35 19.46
CA THR A 492 22.11 4.53 18.63
C THR A 492 21.11 4.48 17.48
N SER A 493 20.70 5.65 17.01
CA SER A 493 19.95 5.77 15.76
C SER A 493 20.69 5.08 14.61
N VAL A 494 19.93 4.50 13.68
CA VAL A 494 20.43 3.77 12.54
C VAL A 494 20.07 4.55 11.28
N ILE A 495 21.06 5.23 10.68
CA ILE A 495 20.87 6.14 9.54
C ILE A 495 21.64 5.61 8.33
N GLU A 496 20.96 5.46 7.20
CA GLU A 496 21.53 4.87 5.99
C GLU A 496 22.64 5.75 5.40
N THR A 497 23.74 5.12 4.98
CA THR A 497 24.93 5.80 4.43
C THR A 497 25.01 5.73 2.90
N CYS A 498 24.23 4.88 2.25
CA CYS A 498 24.17 4.84 0.79
C CYS A 498 23.48 6.07 0.18
N GLU A 499 23.82 6.37 -1.08
CA GLU A 499 23.44 7.63 -1.74
C GLU A 499 22.30 7.48 -2.75
N MET A 500 21.99 6.26 -3.18
CA MET A 500 21.02 6.02 -4.25
C MET A 500 19.60 5.80 -3.69
N PRO A 501 18.54 6.27 -4.35
CA PRO A 501 17.18 5.89 -3.99
C PRO A 501 17.00 4.36 -4.06
N ASN A 502 16.29 3.81 -3.07
CA ASN A 502 16.05 2.38 -2.88
C ASN A 502 17.32 1.53 -2.67
N CYS A 503 18.39 2.10 -2.10
CA CYS A 503 19.61 1.34 -1.81
C CYS A 503 19.56 0.54 -0.49
N SER A 504 18.68 0.89 0.45
CA SER A 504 18.50 0.08 1.66
C SER A 504 17.94 -1.30 1.32
N ALA A 505 18.41 -2.32 2.03
CA ALA A 505 18.00 -3.69 1.74
C ALA A 505 16.55 -3.92 2.22
N GLY A 506 15.71 -4.47 1.35
CA GLY A 506 14.29 -4.69 1.66
C GLY A 506 13.39 -3.49 1.36
N CYS A 507 13.89 -2.44 0.70
CA CYS A 507 13.02 -1.42 0.12
C CYS A 507 11.95 -2.09 -0.78
N PRO A 508 10.68 -1.71 -0.67
CA PRO A 508 9.64 -2.20 -1.55
C PRO A 508 9.98 -1.79 -2.98
N PHE A 509 10.00 -2.78 -3.86
CA PHE A 509 10.34 -2.54 -5.27
C PHE A 509 9.32 -1.58 -5.90
N GLU A 510 9.82 -0.54 -6.59
CA GLU A 510 8.96 0.27 -7.45
C GLU A 510 8.37 -0.62 -8.56
N PRO A 511 7.04 -0.67 -8.74
CA PRO A 511 6.38 -1.61 -9.66
C PRO A 511 6.91 -1.52 -11.10
N LEU A 512 7.25 -0.33 -11.55
CA LEU A 512 7.79 -0.08 -12.89
C LEU A 512 9.25 -0.51 -13.05
N LEU A 513 10.06 -0.55 -11.97
CA LEU A 513 11.45 -1.01 -12.06
C LEU A 513 11.52 -2.52 -12.27
N HIS A 514 10.56 -3.29 -11.73
CA HIS A 514 10.42 -4.72 -12.06
C HIS A 514 10.13 -4.92 -13.56
N GLU A 515 9.27 -4.09 -14.15
CA GLU A 515 8.98 -4.12 -15.59
C GLU A 515 10.19 -3.67 -16.42
N VAL A 516 10.91 -2.61 -16.03
CA VAL A 516 12.11 -2.13 -16.71
C VAL A 516 13.28 -3.11 -16.58
N ILE A 517 13.49 -3.74 -15.42
CA ILE A 517 14.54 -4.77 -15.24
C ILE A 517 14.19 -6.02 -16.06
N LEU A 518 12.92 -6.45 -16.08
CA LEU A 518 12.49 -7.55 -16.93
C LEU A 518 12.62 -7.21 -18.43
N LEU A 519 12.30 -5.98 -18.83
CA LEU A 519 12.49 -5.49 -20.19
C LEU A 519 13.97 -5.35 -20.56
N ALA A 520 14.83 -4.90 -19.64
CA ALA A 520 16.26 -4.76 -19.83
C ALA A 520 16.96 -6.12 -19.89
N LEU A 521 16.59 -7.07 -19.02
CA LEU A 521 17.03 -8.47 -19.09
C LEU A 521 16.54 -9.13 -20.38
N ALA A 522 15.30 -8.88 -20.80
CA ALA A 522 14.77 -9.36 -22.07
C ALA A 522 15.51 -8.73 -23.26
N ALA A 523 15.84 -7.44 -23.22
CA ALA A 523 16.60 -6.74 -24.25
C ALA A 523 18.06 -7.22 -24.33
N LEU A 524 18.71 -7.46 -23.19
CA LEU A 524 20.05 -8.07 -23.10
C LEU A 524 20.05 -9.50 -23.64
N LEU A 525 19.03 -10.31 -23.30
CA LEU A 525 18.85 -11.65 -23.87
C LEU A 525 18.60 -11.59 -25.38
N LEU A 526 17.82 -10.62 -25.87
CA LEU A 526 17.60 -10.38 -27.31
C LEU A 526 18.88 -9.96 -28.04
N LEU A 527 19.70 -9.09 -27.43
CA LEU A 527 21.01 -8.68 -27.96
C LEU A 527 22.00 -9.85 -27.99
N CYS A 528 22.04 -10.68 -26.95
CA CYS A 528 22.84 -11.91 -26.93
C CYS A 528 22.37 -12.93 -27.99
N CYS A 529 21.06 -13.07 -28.21
CA CYS A 529 20.51 -13.92 -29.27
C CYS A 529 20.77 -13.37 -30.68
N LEU A 530 20.76 -12.05 -30.87
CA LEU A 530 21.11 -11.40 -32.14
C LEU A 530 22.60 -11.53 -32.47
N CYS A 531 23.48 -11.37 -31.47
CA CYS A 531 24.93 -11.62 -31.62
C CYS A 531 25.24 -13.11 -31.87
N GLY A 532 24.51 -14.02 -31.22
CA GLY A 532 24.59 -15.46 -31.49
C GLY A 532 24.12 -15.82 -32.92
N ALA A 533 23.05 -15.17 -33.40
CA ALA A 533 22.53 -15.35 -34.76
C ALA A 533 23.48 -14.78 -35.84
N LEU A 534 24.15 -13.66 -35.59
CA LEU A 534 25.18 -13.10 -36.48
C LEU A 534 26.41 -14.01 -36.60
N CYS A 535 26.85 -14.64 -35.50
CA CYS A 535 27.92 -15.64 -35.50
C CYS A 535 27.53 -16.93 -36.23
N LEU A 536 26.28 -17.40 -36.10
CA LEU A 536 25.77 -18.58 -36.80
C LEU A 536 25.55 -18.33 -38.31
N CYS A 537 25.18 -17.12 -38.70
CA CYS A 537 25.05 -16.73 -40.12
C CYS A 537 26.42 -16.66 -40.84
N ARG A 538 27.49 -16.23 -40.16
CA ARG A 538 28.86 -16.30 -40.73
C ARG A 538 29.35 -17.74 -40.89
N ARG A 539 29.03 -18.65 -39.97
CA ARG A 539 29.44 -20.07 -40.08
C ARG A 539 28.66 -20.87 -41.14
N ARG A 540 27.41 -20.49 -41.46
CA ARG A 540 26.62 -21.21 -42.49
C ARG A 540 26.99 -20.87 -43.94
N LYS A 541 27.61 -19.72 -44.22
CA LYS A 541 28.10 -19.39 -45.58
C LYS A 541 29.42 -20.08 -45.98
N ALA A 542 30.11 -20.75 -45.04
CA ALA A 542 31.41 -21.38 -45.30
C ALA A 542 31.36 -22.92 -45.47
N ARG A 543 30.18 -23.55 -45.48
CA ARG A 543 30.03 -25.01 -45.63
C ARG A 543 29.09 -25.36 -46.79
N SER A 544 29.53 -25.13 -48.02
CA SER A 544 28.96 -25.81 -49.21
C SER A 544 30.05 -26.12 -50.24
N SER A 545 30.98 -27.01 -49.87
CA SER A 545 31.77 -27.82 -50.81
C SER A 545 32.36 -28.99 -50.03
N ARG A 546 31.72 -30.16 -50.14
CA ARG A 546 32.31 -31.48 -49.84
C ARG A 546 33.39 -31.81 -50.91
N PRO A 547 34.25 -32.86 -50.81
CA PRO A 547 34.04 -34.08 -50.02
C PRO A 547 35.29 -34.81 -49.42
N VAL A 548 35.01 -35.88 -48.65
CA VAL A 548 35.81 -37.13 -48.41
C VAL A 548 37.11 -36.93 -47.58
N GLU A 549 37.48 -37.69 -46.53
CA GLU A 549 37.56 -39.15 -46.32
C GLU A 549 37.73 -39.48 -44.82
N THR A 550 37.29 -40.69 -44.44
CA THR A 550 37.69 -41.59 -43.32
C THR A 550 38.50 -41.10 -42.11
N ALA A 551 38.04 -41.50 -40.91
CA ALA A 551 38.71 -42.45 -39.99
C ALA A 551 38.62 -42.05 -38.50
N GLY A 552 37.91 -42.90 -37.73
CA GLY A 552 38.20 -43.23 -36.32
C GLY A 552 37.88 -42.17 -35.26
N GLN A 553 37.72 -42.49 -33.97
CA GLN A 553 37.51 -43.73 -33.22
C GLN A 553 37.48 -43.27 -31.73
N TRP A 554 36.52 -43.75 -30.91
CA TRP A 554 36.47 -43.70 -29.41
C TRP A 554 36.37 -42.32 -28.72
N ALA A 555 35.86 -42.09 -27.50
CA ALA A 555 35.01 -42.77 -26.51
C ALA A 555 34.58 -41.66 -25.51
N VAL A 556 33.31 -41.54 -25.08
CA VAL A 556 32.69 -42.01 -23.82
C VAL A 556 33.44 -41.67 -22.51
N ILE A 557 32.64 -41.22 -21.52
CA ILE A 557 32.81 -41.19 -20.05
C ILE A 557 33.59 -39.96 -19.51
N GLY A 558 33.16 -39.24 -18.48
CA GLY A 558 32.04 -39.38 -17.56
C GLY A 558 32.20 -38.40 -16.39
N ALA A 559 31.12 -38.22 -15.65
CA ALA A 559 31.07 -37.52 -14.37
C ALA A 559 31.98 -38.18 -13.32
N VAL A 560 32.31 -37.45 -12.25
CA VAL A 560 32.07 -37.81 -10.85
C VAL A 560 32.53 -36.68 -9.92
N ASP A 561 31.67 -36.40 -8.94
CA ASP A 561 31.82 -35.55 -7.77
C ASP A 561 32.93 -35.99 -6.80
N VAL A 562 33.18 -35.11 -5.83
CA VAL A 562 33.36 -35.34 -4.38
C VAL A 562 34.64 -34.69 -3.82
N ASP A 563 34.36 -33.64 -3.03
CA ASP A 563 34.90 -33.20 -1.75
C ASP A 563 36.30 -33.59 -1.23
N ASP A 564 36.79 -32.57 -0.53
CA ASP A 564 37.52 -32.54 0.74
C ASP A 564 39.03 -32.80 0.79
N ASP A 565 39.66 -31.68 1.15
CA ASP A 565 40.62 -31.50 2.24
C ASP A 565 42.11 -31.83 2.06
N ALA A 566 42.85 -30.89 2.66
CA ALA A 566 44.11 -31.04 3.37
C ALA A 566 45.42 -30.77 2.61
N LYS A 567 46.00 -29.63 3.04
CA LYS A 567 47.37 -29.42 3.51
C LYS A 567 48.46 -29.03 2.51
N GLU A 568 48.93 -27.80 2.76
CA GLU A 568 50.33 -27.39 2.97
C GLU A 568 51.39 -27.93 2.00
N SER A 569 51.84 -27.03 1.12
CA SER A 569 53.18 -26.42 1.22
C SER A 569 53.24 -25.15 0.38
#